data_AF-A0A7X7NTQ4-F1
#
_entry.id   AF-A0A7X7NTQ4-F1
#
_cell.length_a   1.000
_cell.length_b   1.000
_cell.length_c   1.000
_cell.angle_alpha   90.00
_cell.angle_beta   90.00
_cell.angle_gamma   90.00
#
_symmetry.space_group_name_H-M   'P 1'
#
loop_
_entity.id
_entity.type
_entity.pdbx_description
1 polymer ?
#
loop_
_entity_poly.entity_id
_entity_poly.type
_entity_poly.pdbx_seq_one_letter_code
_entity_poly.pdbx_strand_id
1 'polypeptide(L)'
;MTFALMGNQNSGKTTLFNRLTGSEQQVSNYPGVTVERIEGKLRQHSECTIVDLPGIYSLSPYSPEEIISRNFLLEEKPDLILNIVDATSLERGLYLTLQLIELDIPMTLALNMIDEMPALGRKIDVDKLEEVLGIPVVPISASQNEGVSEFVRVSLETANHKRKPKNPDLCSGTVHRAIHSIASLVEDHAQEIRVTPRFAATKLVEGDELFIPKLKLNKNELETVDHIVLEMERESGTDRWAALADMRYEFISMVEKKVLVCEYPNYEEVPTFSRALDRVLLHKYFGIPIFFLIMGVIFWIAFGPLGNFLSEGFADLIGLAGDAVGRGMVSLGMNPIIQSAIVDGLFSGVGAVVEFLPMILVLFFLLSILEDSGYMARVAFIMDRLLRHIGLSGSSIVPLLLGFGCSVPAVMATRTLPSKRDRYLTTLLIPFMSCSAKV
;
A
#
# COMPACT_ATOMS: atom_id res chain seq x y z
N MET A 1 -15.74 -12.08 -23.98
CA MET A 1 -14.71 -12.65 -23.09
C MET A 1 -14.49 -11.69 -21.94
N THR A 2 -14.26 -12.19 -20.73
CA THR A 2 -14.00 -11.38 -19.54
C THR A 2 -12.55 -11.54 -19.14
N PHE A 3 -11.81 -10.43 -19.12
CA PHE A 3 -10.41 -10.38 -18.72
C PHE A 3 -10.28 -9.69 -17.36
N ALA A 4 -9.52 -10.30 -16.45
CA ALA A 4 -9.28 -9.77 -15.12
C ALA A 4 -7.92 -9.06 -15.09
N LEU A 5 -7.91 -7.74 -14.82
CA LEU A 5 -6.68 -6.99 -14.63
C LEU A 5 -6.24 -7.09 -13.17
N MET A 6 -5.08 -7.71 -12.96
CA MET A 6 -4.51 -8.00 -11.64
C MET A 6 -3.13 -7.38 -11.52
N GLY A 7 -2.71 -7.07 -10.29
CA GLY A 7 -1.36 -6.60 -10.00
C GLY A 7 -1.28 -5.97 -8.62
N ASN A 8 -0.07 -5.65 -8.17
CA ASN A 8 0.10 -4.93 -6.91
C ASN A 8 -0.38 -3.49 -7.01
N GLN A 9 -0.59 -2.87 -5.85
CA GLN A 9 -0.71 -1.42 -5.76
C GLN A 9 0.51 -0.73 -6.40
N ASN A 10 0.28 0.39 -7.08
CA ASN A 10 1.31 1.19 -7.76
C ASN A 10 2.09 0.49 -8.89
N SER A 11 1.69 -0.70 -9.34
CA SER A 11 2.31 -1.41 -10.49
C SER A 11 2.03 -0.77 -11.87
N GLY A 12 1.29 0.35 -11.92
CA GLY A 12 0.81 0.98 -13.16
C GLY A 12 -0.49 0.38 -13.70
N LYS A 13 -1.23 -0.38 -12.89
CA LYS A 13 -2.52 -1.00 -13.24
C LYS A 13 -3.54 -0.04 -13.83
N THR A 14 -3.85 1.05 -13.15
CA THR A 14 -4.81 2.06 -13.63
C THR A 14 -4.34 2.72 -14.92
N THR A 15 -3.03 2.95 -15.07
CA THR A 15 -2.45 3.50 -16.31
C THR A 15 -2.68 2.54 -17.48
N LEU A 16 -2.36 1.25 -17.31
CA LEU A 16 -2.59 0.25 -18.35
C LEU A 16 -4.08 0.10 -18.64
N PHE A 17 -4.93 0.04 -17.62
CA PHE A 17 -6.39 -0.05 -17.78
C PHE A 17 -6.94 1.08 -18.66
N ASN A 18 -6.52 2.32 -18.40
CA ASN A 18 -6.92 3.49 -19.18
C ASN A 18 -6.42 3.43 -20.63
N ARG A 19 -5.21 2.91 -20.86
CA ARG A 19 -4.68 2.71 -22.23
C ARG A 19 -5.49 1.67 -22.99
N LEU A 20 -5.89 0.58 -22.33
CA LEU A 20 -6.63 -0.53 -22.93
C LEU A 20 -8.09 -0.17 -23.22
N THR A 21 -8.75 0.59 -22.35
CA THR A 21 -10.21 0.84 -22.42
C THR A 21 -10.57 2.24 -22.95
N GLY A 22 -9.67 3.22 -22.82
CA GLY A 22 -9.96 4.60 -23.20
C GLY A 22 -11.08 5.21 -22.35
N SER A 23 -12.10 5.79 -23.00
CA SER A 23 -13.21 6.49 -22.34
C SER A 23 -14.44 5.62 -22.05
N GLU A 24 -14.47 4.37 -22.52
CA GLU A 24 -15.61 3.45 -22.33
C GLU A 24 -15.47 2.64 -21.04
N GLN A 25 -15.56 3.33 -19.91
CA GLN A 25 -15.44 2.75 -18.58
C GLN A 25 -16.74 2.94 -17.78
N GLN A 26 -17.12 1.91 -17.05
CA GLN A 26 -18.23 1.91 -16.11
C GLN A 26 -17.70 1.69 -14.70
N VAL A 27 -17.97 2.64 -13.82
CA VAL A 27 -17.61 2.56 -12.40
C VAL A 27 -18.86 2.20 -11.61
N SER A 28 -18.75 1.13 -10.82
CA SER A 28 -19.78 0.65 -9.90
C SER A 28 -19.14 0.25 -8.57
N ASN A 29 -19.92 -0.25 -7.60
CA ASN A 29 -19.39 -0.81 -6.36
C ASN A 29 -19.72 -2.30 -6.29
N TYR A 30 -18.83 -3.08 -5.69
CA TYR A 30 -19.14 -4.47 -5.37
C TYR A 30 -20.30 -4.54 -4.35
N PRO A 31 -21.21 -5.53 -4.46
CA PRO A 31 -22.35 -5.63 -3.57
C PRO A 31 -21.94 -5.71 -2.09
N GLY A 32 -22.49 -4.82 -1.25
CA GLY A 32 -22.30 -4.86 0.20
C GLY A 32 -20.95 -4.33 0.71
N VAL A 33 -20.12 -3.75 -0.16
CA VAL A 33 -18.80 -3.19 0.20
C VAL A 33 -18.56 -1.84 -0.49
N THR A 34 -17.69 -1.01 0.07
CA THR A 34 -17.31 0.30 -0.49
C THR A 34 -16.15 0.21 -1.49
N VAL A 35 -15.89 -0.97 -2.05
CA VAL A 35 -14.79 -1.19 -2.99
C VAL A 35 -15.31 -0.99 -4.41
N GLU A 36 -14.63 -0.12 -5.15
CA GLU A 36 -14.97 0.22 -6.52
C GLU A 36 -14.74 -0.97 -7.46
N ARG A 37 -15.68 -1.20 -8.37
CA ARG A 37 -15.62 -2.15 -9.48
C ARG A 37 -15.61 -1.36 -10.78
N ILE A 38 -14.47 -1.34 -11.45
CA ILE A 38 -14.29 -0.62 -12.71
C ILE A 38 -14.23 -1.63 -13.85
N GLU A 39 -15.10 -1.46 -14.84
CA GLU A 39 -15.15 -2.30 -16.03
C GLU A 39 -15.01 -1.45 -17.28
N GLY A 40 -14.38 -1.96 -18.32
CA GLY A 40 -14.30 -1.25 -19.59
C GLY A 40 -14.10 -2.19 -20.77
N LYS A 41 -14.54 -1.77 -21.95
CA LYS A 41 -14.36 -2.56 -23.17
C LYS A 41 -12.94 -2.38 -23.71
N LEU A 42 -12.32 -3.46 -24.16
CA LEU A 42 -11.01 -3.39 -24.80
C LEU A 42 -11.12 -2.63 -26.14
N ARG A 43 -10.27 -1.65 -26.36
CA ARG A 43 -10.22 -0.88 -27.60
C ARG A 43 -9.99 -1.80 -28.80
N GLN A 44 -10.74 -1.54 -29.88
CA GLN A 44 -10.72 -2.33 -31.12
C GLN A 44 -11.23 -3.78 -30.98
N HIS A 45 -11.62 -4.20 -29.77
CA HIS A 45 -12.08 -5.55 -29.41
C HIS A 45 -13.26 -5.46 -28.45
N SER A 46 -14.39 -4.93 -28.93
CA SER A 46 -15.59 -4.68 -28.12
C SER A 46 -16.24 -5.92 -27.51
N GLU A 47 -15.86 -7.11 -27.99
CA GLU A 47 -16.24 -8.43 -27.48
C GLU A 47 -15.50 -8.82 -26.19
N CYS A 48 -14.44 -8.10 -25.83
CA CYS A 48 -13.64 -8.31 -24.63
C CYS A 48 -13.91 -7.21 -23.59
N THR A 49 -14.38 -7.61 -22.42
CA THR A 49 -14.55 -6.73 -21.26
C THR A 49 -13.39 -6.94 -20.30
N ILE A 50 -12.72 -5.85 -19.91
CA ILE A 50 -11.69 -5.85 -18.88
C ILE A 50 -12.33 -5.40 -17.57
N VAL A 51 -12.19 -6.22 -16.54
CA VAL A 51 -12.55 -5.88 -15.16
C VAL A 51 -11.28 -5.54 -14.40
N ASP A 52 -11.20 -4.31 -13.90
CA ASP A 52 -10.09 -3.85 -13.08
C ASP A 52 -10.29 -4.31 -11.64
N LEU A 53 -9.45 -5.25 -11.18
CA LEU A 53 -9.52 -5.75 -9.81
C LEU A 53 -8.68 -4.86 -8.89
N PRO A 54 -9.04 -4.75 -7.59
CA PRO A 54 -8.24 -4.02 -6.61
C PRO A 54 -6.77 -4.45 -6.61
N GLY A 55 -5.86 -3.49 -6.39
CA GLY A 55 -4.43 -3.79 -6.28
C GLY A 55 -4.13 -4.54 -4.99
N ILE A 56 -3.68 -5.78 -5.08
CA ILE A 56 -3.46 -6.68 -3.93
C ILE A 56 -2.05 -7.26 -3.92
N TYR A 57 -1.62 -7.76 -2.76
CA TYR A 57 -0.30 -8.40 -2.61
C TYR A 57 -0.38 -9.92 -2.48
N SER A 58 -1.54 -10.45 -2.10
CA SER A 58 -1.78 -11.88 -1.92
C SER A 58 -3.24 -12.24 -2.19
N LEU A 59 -3.55 -13.52 -2.38
CA LEU A 59 -4.91 -14.06 -2.39
C LEU A 59 -5.33 -14.57 -0.99
N SER A 60 -4.70 -14.06 0.06
CA SER A 60 -5.06 -14.36 1.44
C SER A 60 -6.18 -13.43 1.91
N PRO A 61 -7.03 -13.84 2.88
CA PRO A 61 -8.26 -13.12 3.23
C PRO A 61 -8.06 -11.98 4.24
N TYR A 62 -7.00 -11.17 4.15
CA TYR A 62 -6.70 -10.15 5.17
C TYR A 62 -7.45 -8.83 4.95
N SER A 63 -7.78 -8.52 3.71
CA SER A 63 -8.49 -7.30 3.32
C SER A 63 -9.75 -7.58 2.48
N PRO A 64 -10.76 -6.69 2.54
CA PRO A 64 -11.92 -6.77 1.64
C PRO A 64 -11.51 -6.85 0.17
N GLU A 65 -10.49 -6.11 -0.24
CA GLU A 65 -9.95 -6.06 -1.60
C GLU A 65 -9.42 -7.43 -2.06
N GLU A 66 -8.68 -8.12 -1.19
CA GLU A 66 -8.18 -9.47 -1.47
C GLU A 66 -9.32 -10.50 -1.54
N ILE A 67 -10.29 -10.41 -0.63
CA ILE A 67 -11.47 -11.30 -0.62
C ILE A 67 -12.27 -11.13 -1.91
N ILE A 68 -12.51 -9.88 -2.34
CA ILE A 68 -13.24 -9.55 -3.57
C ILE A 68 -12.50 -10.08 -4.79
N SER A 69 -11.20 -9.78 -4.91
CA SER A 69 -10.38 -10.21 -6.06
C SER A 69 -10.34 -11.74 -6.15
N ARG A 70 -10.17 -12.41 -5.01
CA ARG A 70 -10.19 -13.88 -4.94
C ARG A 70 -11.54 -14.46 -5.34
N ASN A 71 -12.64 -13.97 -4.75
CA ASN A 71 -13.98 -14.48 -5.06
C ASN A 71 -14.32 -14.26 -6.53
N PHE A 72 -13.96 -13.10 -7.10
CA PHE A 72 -14.12 -12.84 -8.52
C PHE A 72 -13.41 -13.90 -9.39
N LEU A 73 -12.13 -14.21 -9.09
CA LEU A 73 -11.37 -15.20 -9.84
C LEU A 73 -11.96 -16.63 -9.72
N LEU A 74 -12.47 -17.00 -8.55
CA LEU A 74 -13.02 -18.33 -8.29
C LEU A 74 -14.45 -18.52 -8.81
N GLU A 75 -15.29 -17.48 -8.70
CA GLU A 75 -16.72 -17.53 -8.99
C GLU A 75 -17.03 -17.07 -10.42
N GLU A 76 -16.49 -15.93 -10.86
CA GLU A 76 -16.73 -15.39 -12.21
C GLU A 76 -15.86 -16.09 -13.27
N LYS A 77 -14.70 -16.65 -12.87
CA LYS A 77 -13.79 -17.44 -13.72
C LYS A 77 -13.47 -16.75 -15.06
N PRO A 78 -12.69 -15.67 -15.03
CA PRO A 78 -12.36 -14.92 -16.24
C PRO A 78 -11.65 -15.81 -17.28
N ASP A 79 -11.82 -15.45 -18.55
CA ASP A 79 -11.19 -16.15 -19.68
C ASP A 79 -9.66 -15.94 -19.70
N LEU A 80 -9.18 -14.85 -19.10
CA LEU A 80 -7.77 -14.48 -19.05
C LEU A 80 -7.48 -13.59 -17.83
N ILE A 81 -6.33 -13.82 -17.19
CA ILE A 81 -5.73 -12.91 -16.22
C ILE A 81 -4.68 -12.06 -16.93
N LEU A 82 -4.88 -10.75 -16.92
CA LEU A 82 -3.88 -9.75 -17.30
C LEU A 82 -3.11 -9.36 -16.03
N ASN A 83 -1.99 -10.01 -15.79
CA ASN A 83 -1.20 -9.80 -14.57
C ASN A 83 -0.13 -8.73 -14.81
N ILE A 84 -0.15 -7.64 -14.05
CA ILE A 84 0.81 -6.54 -14.17
C ILE A 84 1.81 -6.64 -13.04
N VAL A 85 3.08 -6.69 -13.41
CA VAL A 85 4.22 -6.73 -12.48
C VAL A 85 5.15 -5.55 -12.79
N ASP A 86 5.53 -4.82 -11.74
CA ASP A 86 6.52 -3.75 -11.82
C ASP A 86 7.94 -4.36 -11.94
N ALA A 87 8.64 -4.03 -13.03
CA ALA A 87 10.00 -4.48 -13.29
C ALA A 87 11.01 -4.03 -12.22
N THR A 88 10.81 -2.87 -11.60
CA THR A 88 11.71 -2.33 -10.58
C THR A 88 11.63 -3.10 -9.26
N SER A 89 10.48 -3.76 -9.02
CA SER A 89 10.13 -4.47 -7.80
C SER A 89 9.63 -5.89 -8.09
N LEU A 90 10.41 -6.63 -8.89
CA LEU A 90 10.04 -7.95 -9.43
C LEU A 90 9.66 -8.95 -8.32
N GLU A 91 10.43 -9.05 -7.24
CA GLU A 91 10.16 -9.91 -6.08
C GLU A 91 8.71 -9.82 -5.58
N ARG A 92 8.22 -8.59 -5.38
CA ARG A 92 6.88 -8.33 -4.83
C ARG A 92 5.78 -8.72 -5.80
N GLY A 93 5.97 -8.43 -7.09
CA GLY A 93 5.01 -8.80 -8.14
C GLY A 93 4.95 -10.30 -8.40
N LEU A 94 6.09 -10.97 -8.34
CA LEU A 94 6.13 -12.42 -8.52
C LEU A 94 5.41 -13.15 -7.39
N TYR A 95 5.43 -12.65 -6.15
CA TYR A 95 4.71 -13.28 -5.04
C TYR A 95 3.21 -13.48 -5.34
N LEU A 96 2.52 -12.45 -5.84
CA LEU A 96 1.13 -12.58 -6.29
C LEU A 96 1.01 -13.49 -7.52
N THR A 97 1.95 -13.36 -8.46
CA THR A 97 1.97 -14.14 -9.71
C THR A 97 1.98 -15.65 -9.45
N LEU A 98 2.79 -16.12 -8.50
CA LEU A 98 2.84 -17.55 -8.14
C LEU A 98 1.47 -18.06 -7.69
N GLN A 99 0.74 -17.29 -6.89
CA GLN A 99 -0.59 -17.67 -6.41
C GLN A 99 -1.64 -17.66 -7.54
N LEU A 100 -1.50 -16.73 -8.49
CA LEU A 100 -2.39 -16.69 -9.65
C LEU A 100 -2.14 -17.87 -10.60
N ILE A 101 -0.89 -18.34 -10.72
CA ILE A 101 -0.54 -19.54 -11.50
C ILE A 101 -1.21 -20.80 -10.91
N GLU A 102 -1.34 -20.89 -9.58
CA GLU A 102 -2.01 -22.01 -8.91
C GLU A 102 -3.51 -22.15 -9.28
N LEU A 103 -4.15 -21.07 -9.76
CA LEU A 103 -5.56 -21.07 -10.18
C LEU A 103 -5.80 -21.76 -11.53
N ASP A 104 -4.74 -22.01 -12.31
CA ASP A 104 -4.82 -22.66 -13.64
C ASP A 104 -5.77 -21.94 -14.63
N ILE A 105 -5.84 -20.61 -14.51
CA ILE A 105 -6.54 -19.71 -15.44
C ILE A 105 -5.52 -19.22 -16.47
N PRO A 106 -5.87 -19.11 -17.77
CA PRO A 106 -4.99 -18.51 -18.77
C PRO A 106 -4.50 -17.15 -18.31
N MET A 107 -3.20 -16.87 -18.51
CA MET A 107 -2.58 -15.66 -17.97
C MET A 107 -1.56 -15.09 -18.94
N THR A 108 -1.50 -13.76 -19.00
CA THR A 108 -0.41 -13.02 -19.66
C THR A 108 0.15 -12.02 -18.67
N LEU A 109 1.48 -11.98 -18.53
CA LEU A 109 2.18 -11.08 -17.63
C LEU A 109 2.66 -9.84 -18.40
N ALA A 110 2.18 -8.67 -18.01
CA ALA A 110 2.69 -7.37 -18.41
C ALA A 110 3.81 -6.96 -17.44
N LEU A 111 5.06 -7.02 -17.89
CA LEU A 111 6.20 -6.54 -17.13
C LEU A 111 6.35 -5.03 -17.38
N ASN A 112 5.76 -4.23 -16.49
CA ASN A 112 5.65 -2.79 -16.63
C ASN A 112 6.87 -2.03 -16.06
N MET A 113 6.99 -0.75 -16.38
CA MET A 113 8.10 0.13 -15.94
C MET A 113 9.47 -0.33 -16.44
N ILE A 114 9.51 -0.96 -17.62
CA ILE A 114 10.77 -1.42 -18.22
C ILE A 114 11.70 -0.24 -18.56
N ASP A 115 11.15 0.96 -18.77
CA ASP A 115 11.86 2.20 -19.06
C ASP A 115 12.65 2.74 -17.85
N GLU A 116 12.30 2.34 -16.62
CA GLU A 116 13.02 2.73 -15.41
C GLU A 116 14.24 1.83 -15.14
N MET A 117 14.26 0.62 -15.70
CA MET A 117 15.31 -0.38 -15.48
C MET A 117 16.72 0.08 -15.87
N PRO A 118 16.94 0.79 -17.00
CA PRO A 118 18.24 1.35 -17.35
C PRO A 118 18.76 2.36 -16.31
N ALA A 119 17.88 3.18 -15.74
CA ALA A 119 18.25 4.13 -14.67
C ALA A 119 18.67 3.39 -13.39
N LEU A 120 18.19 2.16 -13.20
CA LEU A 120 18.58 1.22 -12.14
C LEU A 120 19.82 0.37 -12.48
N GLY A 121 20.43 0.54 -13.65
CA GLY A 121 21.58 -0.25 -14.10
C GLY A 121 21.31 -1.76 -14.20
N ARG A 122 20.03 -2.14 -14.32
CA ARG A 122 19.54 -3.51 -14.34
C ARG A 122 18.79 -3.77 -15.63
N LYS A 123 18.84 -5.01 -16.10
CA LYS A 123 18.05 -5.50 -17.23
C LYS A 123 17.39 -6.81 -16.86
N ILE A 124 16.19 -7.03 -17.37
CA ILE A 124 15.45 -8.28 -17.19
C ILE A 124 15.52 -9.06 -18.50
N ASP A 125 15.95 -10.31 -18.40
CA ASP A 125 15.89 -11.29 -19.48
C ASP A 125 14.47 -11.86 -19.57
N VAL A 126 13.65 -11.24 -20.43
CA VAL A 126 12.22 -11.57 -20.58
C VAL A 126 12.00 -13.00 -21.05
N ASP A 127 12.82 -13.48 -21.98
CA ASP A 127 12.68 -14.83 -22.54
C ASP A 127 12.90 -15.90 -21.46
N LYS A 128 13.91 -15.70 -20.60
CA LYS A 128 14.12 -16.57 -19.43
C LYS A 128 13.00 -16.47 -18.41
N LEU A 129 12.44 -15.28 -18.21
CA LEU A 129 11.32 -15.10 -17.29
C LEU A 129 10.07 -15.86 -17.78
N GLU A 130 9.76 -15.80 -19.08
CA GLU A 130 8.69 -16.60 -19.69
C GLU A 130 8.97 -18.11 -19.57
N GLU A 131 10.21 -18.55 -19.81
CA GLU A 131 10.58 -19.96 -19.68
C GLU A 131 10.39 -20.48 -18.24
N VAL A 132 10.87 -19.72 -17.25
CA VAL A 132 10.84 -20.12 -15.84
C VAL A 132 9.43 -20.07 -15.26
N LEU A 133 8.63 -19.04 -15.58
CA LEU A 133 7.26 -18.93 -15.09
C LEU A 133 6.27 -19.80 -15.89
N GLY A 134 6.62 -20.18 -17.11
CA GLY A 134 5.74 -20.98 -17.97
C GLY A 134 4.49 -20.24 -18.46
N ILE A 135 4.50 -18.91 -18.43
CA ILE A 135 3.43 -18.02 -18.92
C ILE A 135 4.01 -16.99 -19.90
N PRO A 136 3.24 -16.51 -20.89
CA PRO A 136 3.67 -15.41 -21.77
C PRO A 136 4.00 -14.15 -20.97
N VAL A 137 5.16 -13.56 -21.24
CA VAL A 137 5.62 -12.31 -20.61
C VAL A 137 5.87 -11.26 -21.68
N VAL A 138 5.30 -10.07 -21.51
CA VAL A 138 5.50 -8.94 -22.44
C VAL A 138 6.04 -7.74 -21.67
N PRO A 139 7.21 -7.20 -22.04
CA PRO A 139 7.74 -5.97 -21.45
C PRO A 139 6.96 -4.76 -21.99
N ILE A 140 6.51 -3.89 -21.10
CA ILE A 140 5.74 -2.70 -21.46
C ILE A 140 6.21 -1.47 -20.68
N SER A 141 5.91 -0.30 -21.22
CA SER A 141 5.86 0.96 -20.47
C SER A 141 4.49 1.59 -20.67
N ALA A 142 3.61 1.44 -19.68
CA ALA A 142 2.22 1.91 -19.77
C ALA A 142 2.14 3.45 -19.85
N SER A 143 3.07 4.16 -19.21
CA SER A 143 3.19 5.62 -19.24
C SER A 143 3.54 6.11 -20.65
N GLN A 144 4.56 5.51 -21.27
CA GLN A 144 5.06 5.84 -22.61
C GLN A 144 4.25 5.19 -23.75
N ASN A 145 3.31 4.30 -23.43
CA ASN A 145 2.51 3.52 -24.38
C ASN A 145 3.36 2.61 -25.29
N GLU A 146 4.46 2.10 -24.75
CA GLU A 146 5.35 1.16 -25.43
C GLU A 146 5.01 -0.28 -25.04
N GLY A 147 5.06 -1.21 -26.01
CA GLY A 147 4.74 -2.64 -25.79
C GLY A 147 3.25 -2.96 -25.58
N VAL A 148 2.38 -1.96 -25.38
CA VAL A 148 0.95 -2.16 -25.09
C VAL A 148 0.22 -2.89 -26.23
N SER A 149 0.48 -2.53 -27.49
CA SER A 149 -0.14 -3.19 -28.64
C SER A 149 0.27 -4.66 -28.77
N GLU A 150 1.53 -4.97 -28.44
CA GLU A 150 2.02 -6.35 -28.40
C GLU A 150 1.40 -7.14 -27.26
N PHE A 151 1.30 -6.53 -26.08
CA PHE A 151 0.64 -7.12 -24.92
C PHE A 151 -0.81 -7.50 -25.22
N VAL A 152 -1.57 -6.63 -25.89
CA VAL A 152 -2.94 -6.92 -26.33
C VAL A 152 -2.98 -8.11 -27.29
N ARG A 153 -2.09 -8.14 -28.30
CA ARG A 153 -2.02 -9.25 -29.27
C ARG A 153 -1.76 -10.58 -28.58
N VAL A 154 -0.74 -10.65 -27.71
CA VAL A 154 -0.37 -11.87 -26.97
C VAL A 154 -1.48 -12.29 -26.01
N SER A 155 -2.13 -11.33 -25.35
CA SER A 155 -3.27 -11.58 -24.45
C SER A 155 -4.45 -12.22 -25.19
N LEU A 156 -4.83 -11.68 -26.35
CA LEU A 156 -5.92 -12.23 -27.16
C LEU A 156 -5.59 -13.63 -27.69
N GLU A 157 -4.35 -13.87 -28.12
CA GLU A 157 -3.90 -15.20 -28.53
C GLU A 157 -3.98 -16.19 -27.37
N THR A 158 -3.54 -15.78 -26.18
CA THR A 158 -3.56 -16.59 -24.95
C THR A 158 -4.98 -16.95 -24.54
N ALA A 159 -5.91 -15.99 -24.61
CA ALA A 159 -7.34 -16.21 -24.35
C ALA A 159 -7.98 -17.16 -25.38
N ASN A 160 -7.73 -16.93 -26.68
CA ASN A 160 -8.30 -17.74 -27.75
C ASN A 160 -7.82 -19.20 -27.72
N HIS A 161 -6.54 -19.42 -27.44
CA HIS A 161 -5.96 -20.76 -27.31
C HIS A 161 -6.14 -21.36 -25.91
N LYS A 162 -6.71 -20.62 -24.96
CA LYS A 162 -6.82 -20.99 -23.53
C LYS A 162 -5.49 -21.51 -22.98
N ARG A 163 -4.39 -20.83 -23.32
CA ARG A 163 -3.04 -21.23 -22.93
C ARG A 163 -2.88 -21.04 -21.42
N LYS A 164 -2.96 -22.15 -20.71
CA LYS A 164 -2.75 -22.23 -19.25
C LYS A 164 -1.27 -22.17 -18.88
N PRO A 165 -0.94 -21.81 -17.63
CA PRO A 165 0.43 -21.91 -17.12
C PRO A 165 1.00 -23.32 -17.30
N LYS A 166 2.21 -23.45 -17.84
CA LYS A 166 2.81 -24.77 -18.14
C LYS A 166 3.14 -25.58 -16.89
N ASN A 167 3.64 -24.92 -15.84
CA ASN A 167 4.08 -25.55 -14.60
C ASN A 167 3.40 -24.86 -13.39
N PRO A 168 2.25 -25.36 -12.94
CA PRO A 168 1.65 -24.87 -11.69
C PRO A 168 2.44 -25.33 -10.46
N ASP A 169 3.33 -26.32 -10.61
CA ASP A 169 4.14 -26.85 -9.52
C ASP A 169 5.48 -26.15 -9.35
N LEU A 170 5.47 -25.13 -8.49
CA LEU A 170 6.64 -24.31 -8.17
C LEU A 170 7.19 -24.60 -6.77
N CYS A 171 6.71 -25.66 -6.11
CA CYS A 171 7.08 -26.01 -4.75
C CYS A 171 8.27 -26.96 -4.71
N SER A 172 9.08 -26.82 -3.67
CA SER A 172 10.17 -27.74 -3.33
C SER A 172 10.12 -28.18 -1.86
N GLY A 173 10.85 -29.25 -1.54
CA GLY A 173 11.10 -29.65 -0.15
C GLY A 173 9.89 -30.26 0.59
N THR A 174 9.80 -29.96 1.88
CA THR A 174 8.79 -30.49 2.81
C THR A 174 7.38 -30.00 2.45
N VAL A 175 7.27 -28.71 2.10
CA VAL A 175 6.02 -28.05 1.67
C VAL A 175 5.45 -28.70 0.42
N HIS A 176 6.29 -29.03 -0.56
CA HIS A 176 5.87 -29.74 -1.77
C HIS A 176 5.21 -31.09 -1.43
N ARG A 177 5.82 -31.88 -0.54
CA ARG A 177 5.25 -33.18 -0.11
C ARG A 177 3.88 -33.00 0.56
N ALA A 178 3.76 -31.99 1.42
CA ALA A 178 2.51 -31.69 2.11
C ALA A 178 1.39 -31.29 1.14
N ILE A 179 1.67 -30.34 0.24
CA ILE A 179 0.69 -29.86 -0.76
C ILE A 179 0.24 -31.00 -1.68
N HIS A 180 1.16 -31.85 -2.17
CA HIS A 180 0.79 -32.97 -3.05
C HIS A 180 -0.04 -34.04 -2.34
N SER A 181 0.29 -34.35 -1.09
CA SER A 181 -0.46 -35.31 -0.27
C SER A 181 -1.88 -34.81 -0.01
N ILE A 182 -2.02 -33.53 0.36
CA ILE A 182 -3.33 -32.91 0.59
C ILE A 182 -4.11 -32.78 -0.71
N ALA A 183 -3.46 -32.37 -1.81
CA ALA A 183 -4.12 -32.21 -3.11
C ALA A 183 -4.74 -33.52 -3.61
N SER A 184 -4.07 -34.65 -3.38
CA SER A 184 -4.60 -35.98 -3.70
C SER A 184 -5.78 -36.38 -2.80
N LEU A 185 -5.77 -35.95 -1.53
CA LEU A 185 -6.85 -36.22 -0.58
C LEU A 185 -8.12 -35.44 -0.89
N VAL A 186 -7.99 -34.19 -1.36
CA VAL A 186 -9.12 -33.26 -1.55
C VAL A 186 -9.53 -33.08 -3.01
N GLU A 187 -9.05 -33.93 -3.91
CA GLU A 187 -9.27 -33.80 -5.35
C GLU A 187 -10.77 -33.76 -5.71
N ASP A 188 -11.56 -34.70 -5.20
CA ASP A 188 -13.00 -34.78 -5.47
C ASP A 188 -13.75 -33.53 -4.97
N HIS A 189 -13.41 -33.05 -3.77
CA HIS A 189 -13.99 -31.85 -3.16
C HIS A 189 -13.62 -30.58 -3.93
N ALA A 190 -12.37 -30.48 -4.40
CA ALA A 190 -11.90 -29.38 -5.22
C ALA A 190 -12.61 -29.34 -6.58
N GLN A 191 -12.84 -30.50 -7.20
CA GLN A 191 -13.60 -30.62 -8.43
C GLN A 191 -15.08 -30.21 -8.26
N GLU A 192 -15.72 -30.53 -7.12
CA GLU A 192 -17.10 -30.12 -6.83
C GLU A 192 -17.26 -28.60 -6.84
N ILE A 193 -16.32 -27.86 -6.21
CA ILE A 193 -16.31 -26.40 -6.20
C ILE A 193 -15.58 -25.79 -7.42
N ARG A 194 -15.15 -26.63 -8.37
CA ARG A 194 -14.48 -26.26 -9.62
C ARG A 194 -13.19 -25.46 -9.42
N VAL A 195 -12.40 -25.76 -8.40
CA VAL A 195 -11.06 -25.17 -8.21
C VAL A 195 -9.98 -26.23 -8.48
N THR A 196 -8.73 -25.81 -8.63
CA THR A 196 -7.63 -26.77 -8.77
C THR A 196 -7.38 -27.46 -7.42
N PRO A 197 -7.12 -28.79 -7.40
CA PRO A 197 -6.76 -29.50 -6.18
C PRO A 197 -5.55 -28.87 -5.47
N ARG A 198 -4.61 -28.34 -6.25
CA ARG A 198 -3.44 -27.63 -5.75
C ARG A 198 -3.78 -26.34 -5.01
N PHE A 199 -4.64 -25.49 -5.58
CA PHE A 199 -5.07 -24.27 -4.92
C PHE A 199 -5.82 -24.61 -3.62
N ALA A 200 -6.69 -25.63 -3.65
CA ALA A 200 -7.40 -26.09 -2.46
C ALA A 200 -6.43 -26.59 -1.37
N ALA A 201 -5.45 -27.42 -1.74
CA ALA A 201 -4.43 -27.90 -0.82
C ALA A 201 -3.60 -26.77 -0.21
N THR A 202 -3.19 -25.79 -1.02
CA THR A 202 -2.41 -24.65 -0.54
C THR A 202 -3.23 -23.82 0.47
N LYS A 203 -4.53 -23.61 0.23
CA LYS A 203 -5.41 -22.90 1.16
C LYS A 203 -5.69 -23.68 2.45
N LEU A 204 -5.69 -25.00 2.39
CA LEU A 204 -5.76 -25.86 3.57
C LEU A 204 -4.48 -25.75 4.42
N VAL A 205 -3.30 -25.77 3.79
CA VAL A 205 -2.02 -25.56 4.49
C VAL A 205 -1.95 -24.14 5.09
N GLU A 206 -2.43 -23.12 4.38
CA GLU A 206 -2.52 -21.74 4.91
C GLU A 206 -3.50 -21.62 6.11
N GLY A 207 -4.43 -22.57 6.29
CA GLY A 207 -5.45 -22.50 7.34
C GLY A 207 -6.53 -21.44 7.06
N ASP A 208 -6.94 -21.27 5.80
CA ASP A 208 -7.90 -20.24 5.41
C ASP A 208 -9.33 -20.53 5.93
N GLU A 209 -9.72 -19.82 7.00
CA GLU A 209 -11.02 -19.97 7.66
C GLU A 209 -12.24 -19.72 6.74
N LEU A 210 -12.08 -18.90 5.70
CA LEU A 210 -13.18 -18.58 4.77
C LEU A 210 -13.31 -19.62 3.65
N PHE A 211 -12.21 -20.29 3.31
CA PHE A 211 -12.16 -21.25 2.21
C PHE A 211 -12.44 -22.68 2.65
N ILE A 212 -11.91 -23.10 3.81
CA ILE A 212 -12.06 -24.47 4.34
C ILE A 212 -13.54 -24.93 4.38
N PRO A 213 -14.50 -24.13 4.87
CA PRO A 213 -15.91 -24.55 4.91
C PRO A 213 -16.52 -24.79 3.53
N LYS A 214 -15.98 -24.18 2.45
CA LYS A 214 -16.48 -24.36 1.09
C LYS A 214 -16.18 -25.76 0.54
N LEU A 215 -15.12 -26.42 1.02
CA LEU A 215 -14.71 -27.76 0.59
C LEU A 215 -15.57 -28.88 1.20
N LYS A 216 -16.39 -28.60 2.22
CA LYS A 216 -17.27 -29.59 2.88
C LYS A 216 -16.56 -30.90 3.31
N LEU A 217 -15.30 -30.79 3.74
CA LEU A 217 -14.50 -31.92 4.20
C LEU A 217 -15.13 -32.59 5.43
N ASN A 218 -15.04 -33.91 5.50
CA ASN A 218 -15.43 -34.67 6.67
C ASN A 218 -14.38 -34.51 7.80
N LYS A 219 -14.75 -34.90 9.02
CA LYS A 219 -13.88 -34.74 10.18
C LYS A 219 -12.55 -35.50 10.06
N ASN A 220 -12.58 -36.70 9.49
CA ASN A 220 -11.38 -37.54 9.33
C ASN A 220 -10.42 -36.95 8.30
N GLU A 221 -10.94 -36.38 7.21
CA GLU A 221 -10.16 -35.68 6.19
C GLU A 221 -9.48 -34.45 6.80
N LEU A 222 -10.22 -33.64 7.58
CA LEU A 222 -9.66 -32.49 8.29
C LEU A 222 -8.55 -32.89 9.27
N GLU A 223 -8.78 -33.92 10.09
CA GLU A 223 -7.76 -34.46 11.02
C GLU A 223 -6.52 -34.96 10.25
N THR A 224 -6.71 -35.57 9.08
CA THR A 224 -5.60 -36.04 8.23
C THR A 224 -4.79 -34.88 7.66
N VAL A 225 -5.47 -33.82 7.18
CA VAL A 225 -4.81 -32.59 6.71
C VAL A 225 -3.99 -31.96 7.83
N ASP A 226 -4.55 -31.85 9.04
CA ASP A 226 -3.83 -31.30 10.19
C ASP A 226 -2.58 -32.12 10.54
N HIS A 227 -2.66 -33.45 10.47
CA HIS A 227 -1.49 -34.30 10.67
C HIS A 227 -0.38 -34.08 9.62
N ILE A 228 -0.76 -33.90 8.35
CA ILE A 228 0.21 -33.61 7.27
C ILE A 228 0.86 -32.24 7.51
N VAL A 229 0.09 -31.22 7.89
CA VAL A 229 0.61 -29.88 8.17
C VAL A 229 1.54 -29.88 9.40
N LEU A 230 1.18 -30.60 10.46
CA LEU A 230 2.02 -30.73 11.65
C LEU A 230 3.36 -31.42 11.35
N GLU A 231 3.37 -32.43 10.49
CA GLU A 231 4.61 -33.09 10.08
C GLU A 231 5.47 -32.15 9.23
N MET A 232 4.87 -31.39 8.32
CA MET A 232 5.55 -30.35 7.55
C MET A 232 6.20 -29.30 8.46
N GLU A 233 5.47 -28.78 9.47
CA GLU A 233 5.98 -27.80 10.44
C GLU A 233 7.15 -28.35 11.27
N ARG A 234 7.09 -29.63 11.66
CA ARG A 234 8.17 -30.31 12.40
C ARG A 234 9.44 -30.44 11.57
N GLU A 235 9.31 -30.82 10.30
CA GLU A 235 10.46 -30.98 9.42
C GLU A 235 11.05 -29.64 8.95
N SER A 236 10.21 -28.62 8.71
CA SER A 236 10.68 -27.28 8.32
C SER A 236 11.26 -26.49 9.50
N GLY A 237 10.85 -26.81 10.73
CA GLY A 237 11.24 -26.06 11.93
C GLY A 237 10.58 -24.69 12.03
N THR A 238 9.55 -24.43 11.22
CA THR A 238 8.81 -23.16 11.12
C THR A 238 7.30 -23.43 11.11
N ASP A 239 6.49 -22.43 11.44
CA ASP A 239 5.03 -22.57 11.34
C ASP A 239 4.56 -22.64 9.87
N ARG A 240 3.33 -23.11 9.64
CA ARG A 240 2.76 -23.26 8.27
C ARG A 240 2.85 -22.02 7.39
N TRP A 241 2.70 -20.82 7.95
CA TRP A 241 2.73 -19.58 7.16
C TRP A 241 4.15 -19.23 6.76
N ALA A 242 5.08 -19.33 7.71
CA ALA A 242 6.50 -19.14 7.45
C ALA A 242 7.02 -20.16 6.42
N ALA A 243 6.70 -21.46 6.58
CA ALA A 243 7.12 -22.50 5.65
C ALA A 243 6.65 -22.24 4.19
N LEU A 244 5.38 -21.85 4.01
CA LEU A 244 4.83 -21.50 2.70
C LEU A 244 5.45 -20.22 2.11
N ALA A 245 5.63 -19.20 2.95
CA ALA A 245 6.24 -17.95 2.53
C ALA A 245 7.69 -18.17 2.11
N ASP A 246 8.48 -18.89 2.91
CA ASP A 246 9.88 -19.23 2.64
C ASP A 246 10.01 -19.98 1.32
N MET A 247 9.19 -21.01 1.09
CA MET A 247 9.16 -21.74 -0.18
C MET A 247 8.90 -20.82 -1.39
N ARG A 248 7.93 -19.89 -1.28
CA ARG A 248 7.64 -18.93 -2.34
C ARG A 248 8.80 -17.95 -2.55
N TYR A 249 9.37 -17.40 -1.50
CA TYR A 249 10.49 -16.45 -1.58
C TYR A 249 11.79 -17.11 -2.07
N GLU A 250 12.04 -18.38 -1.74
CA GLU A 250 13.14 -19.16 -2.29
C GLU A 250 13.00 -19.32 -3.81
N PHE A 251 11.79 -19.65 -4.29
CA PHE A 251 11.51 -19.74 -5.71
C PHE A 251 11.70 -18.38 -6.40
N ILE A 252 11.12 -17.31 -5.85
CA ILE A 252 11.26 -15.95 -6.39
C ILE A 252 12.72 -15.52 -6.46
N SER A 253 13.48 -15.73 -5.39
CA SER A 253 14.92 -15.44 -5.34
C SER A 253 15.71 -16.20 -6.40
N MET A 254 15.30 -17.44 -6.69
CA MET A 254 15.89 -18.25 -7.76
C MET A 254 15.55 -17.68 -9.15
N VAL A 255 14.29 -17.24 -9.38
CA VAL A 255 13.88 -16.58 -10.63
C VAL A 255 14.67 -15.30 -10.83
N GLU A 256 14.72 -14.43 -9.82
CA GLU A 256 15.44 -13.16 -9.89
C GLU A 256 16.92 -13.35 -10.25
N LYS A 257 17.60 -14.30 -9.61
CA LYS A 257 19.02 -14.61 -9.91
C LYS A 257 19.25 -15.08 -11.35
N LYS A 258 18.27 -15.75 -11.97
CA LYS A 258 18.38 -16.24 -13.35
C LYS A 258 18.06 -15.17 -14.40
N VAL A 259 17.16 -14.26 -14.04
CA VAL A 259 16.51 -13.33 -14.97
C VAL A 259 17.13 -11.93 -14.90
N LEU A 260 17.56 -11.48 -13.73
CA LEU A 260 18.20 -10.18 -13.58
C LEU A 260 19.63 -10.22 -14.09
N VAL A 261 19.89 -9.41 -15.12
CA VAL A 261 21.22 -9.15 -15.66
C VAL A 261 21.64 -7.77 -15.17
N CYS A 262 22.67 -7.71 -14.33
CA CYS A 262 23.27 -6.44 -13.95
C CYS A 262 24.18 -5.98 -15.10
N GLU A 263 23.79 -4.92 -15.81
CA GLU A 263 24.64 -4.33 -16.86
C GLU A 263 25.82 -3.55 -16.25
N TYR A 264 25.68 -3.12 -14.98
CA TYR A 264 26.75 -2.45 -14.24
C TYR A 264 27.01 -3.19 -12.92
N PRO A 265 28.20 -3.80 -12.74
CA PRO A 265 28.51 -4.56 -11.52
C PRO A 265 28.49 -3.72 -10.22
N ASN A 266 28.43 -2.38 -10.31
CA ASN A 266 28.50 -1.46 -9.18
C ASN A 266 27.28 -0.53 -9.04
N TYR A 267 26.06 -0.92 -9.47
CA TYR A 267 24.89 -0.06 -9.26
C TYR A 267 24.50 0.10 -7.76
N GLU A 268 25.00 -0.77 -6.88
CA GLU A 268 24.91 -0.55 -5.43
C GLU A 268 25.63 0.75 -4.98
N GLU A 269 26.53 1.31 -5.80
CA GLU A 269 27.42 2.41 -5.43
C GLU A 269 27.11 3.75 -6.11
N VAL A 270 26.01 3.96 -6.84
CA VAL A 270 25.69 5.33 -7.29
C VAL A 270 25.26 6.13 -6.06
N PRO A 271 26.07 7.09 -5.55
CA PRO A 271 25.73 7.82 -4.35
C PRO A 271 24.74 8.90 -4.74
N THR A 272 23.45 8.59 -4.68
CA THR A 272 22.43 9.62 -4.69
C THR A 272 22.63 10.48 -3.44
N PHE A 273 22.49 11.81 -3.55
CA PHE A 273 22.52 12.74 -2.41
C PHE A 273 21.62 12.26 -1.26
N SER A 274 20.49 11.62 -1.59
CA SER A 274 19.61 10.94 -0.64
C SER A 274 20.31 9.86 0.20
N ARG A 275 21.13 8.97 -0.39
CA ARG A 275 21.80 7.86 0.33
C ARG A 275 22.89 8.35 1.28
N ALA A 276 23.60 9.44 0.92
CA ALA A 276 24.59 10.05 1.80
C ALA A 276 23.92 10.68 3.03
N LEU A 277 22.80 11.35 2.81
CA LEU A 277 21.97 11.90 3.88
C LEU A 277 21.39 10.79 4.76
N ASP A 278 20.92 9.70 4.16
CA ASP A 278 20.36 8.53 4.86
C ASP A 278 21.38 7.87 5.77
N ARG A 279 22.66 7.78 5.37
CA ARG A 279 23.72 7.22 6.22
C ARG A 279 23.88 7.99 7.54
N VAL A 280 23.67 9.30 7.52
CA VAL A 280 23.77 10.17 8.69
C VAL A 280 22.46 10.16 9.47
N LEU A 281 21.33 10.32 8.77
CA LEU A 281 19.99 10.44 9.35
C LEU A 281 19.44 9.13 9.91
N LEU A 282 19.80 7.98 9.34
CA LEU A 282 19.36 6.64 9.77
C LEU A 282 20.40 5.93 10.65
N HIS A 283 21.48 6.60 11.04
CA HIS A 283 22.49 5.97 11.87
C HIS A 283 21.89 5.53 13.21
N LYS A 284 22.14 4.28 13.61
CA LYS A 284 21.58 3.64 14.81
C LYS A 284 21.69 4.49 16.09
N TYR A 285 22.74 5.30 16.21
CA TYR A 285 22.99 6.15 17.38
C TYR A 285 22.72 7.63 17.15
N PHE A 286 22.86 8.15 15.92
CA PHE A 286 22.72 9.58 15.63
C PHE A 286 21.34 9.96 15.08
N GLY A 287 20.59 9.00 14.53
CA GLY A 287 19.29 9.27 13.92
C GLY A 287 18.26 9.83 14.90
N ILE A 288 18.21 9.29 16.12
CA ILE A 288 17.29 9.77 17.17
C ILE A 288 17.69 11.19 17.66
N PRO A 289 18.95 11.46 18.04
CA PRO A 289 19.38 12.84 18.37
C PRO A 289 19.15 13.85 17.25
N ILE A 290 19.45 13.49 16.00
CA ILE A 290 19.25 14.39 14.85
C ILE A 290 17.75 14.65 14.64
N PHE A 291 16.91 13.63 14.79
CA PHE A 291 15.46 13.80 14.73
C PHE A 291 14.97 14.83 15.77
N PHE A 292 15.37 14.67 17.04
CA PHE A 292 15.01 15.64 18.09
C PHE A 292 15.59 17.04 17.83
N LEU A 293 16.78 17.14 17.24
CA LEU A 293 17.37 18.41 16.84
C LEU A 293 16.54 19.09 15.75
N ILE A 294 16.17 18.37 14.69
CA ILE A 294 15.34 18.89 13.60
C ILE A 294 13.97 19.33 14.13
N MET A 295 13.34 18.50 14.97
CA MET A 295 12.08 18.86 15.63
C MET A 295 12.24 20.08 16.54
N GLY A 296 13.32 20.15 17.31
CA GLY A 296 13.65 21.32 18.12
C GLY A 296 13.79 22.59 17.30
N VAL A 297 14.44 22.53 16.13
CA VAL A 297 14.57 23.66 15.21
C VAL A 297 13.22 24.06 14.64
N ILE A 298 12.38 23.11 14.22
CA ILE A 298 11.04 23.39 13.70
C ILE A 298 10.18 24.09 14.76
N PHE A 299 10.16 23.56 15.99
CA PHE A 299 9.43 24.20 17.08
C PHE A 299 10.02 25.56 17.46
N TRP A 300 11.34 25.70 17.45
CA TRP A 300 11.99 26.98 17.71
C TRP A 300 11.65 28.03 16.67
N ILE A 301 11.56 27.68 15.38
CA ILE A 301 11.14 28.61 14.32
C ILE A 301 9.64 28.93 14.46
N ALA A 302 8.81 27.91 14.64
CA ALA A 302 7.35 28.03 14.63
C ALA A 302 6.78 28.77 15.86
N PHE A 303 7.41 28.63 17.03
CA PHE A 303 7.01 29.29 18.28
C PHE A 303 7.99 30.36 18.76
N GLY A 304 9.07 30.60 18.01
CA GLY A 304 10.06 31.61 18.31
C GLY A 304 9.98 32.77 17.32
N PRO A 305 11.07 33.08 16.58
CA PRO A 305 11.21 34.35 15.89
C PRO A 305 10.20 34.54 14.77
N LEU A 306 9.91 33.49 13.98
CA LEU A 306 9.00 33.62 12.83
C LEU A 306 7.53 33.56 13.26
N GLY A 307 7.20 32.62 14.16
CA GLY A 307 5.87 32.51 14.73
C GLY A 307 5.41 33.76 15.44
N ASN A 308 6.23 34.26 16.38
CA ASN A 308 5.89 35.44 17.18
C ASN A 308 5.81 36.70 16.33
N PHE A 309 6.72 36.88 15.36
CA PHE A 309 6.67 38.01 14.45
C PHE A 309 5.35 38.08 13.67
N LEU A 310 4.86 36.94 13.18
CA LEU A 310 3.56 36.88 12.49
C LEU A 310 2.40 37.04 13.47
N SER A 311 2.49 36.43 14.64
CA SER A 311 1.49 36.51 15.73
C SER A 311 1.26 37.95 16.16
N GLU A 312 2.34 38.68 16.48
CA GLU A 312 2.32 40.09 16.88
C GLU A 312 1.75 40.97 15.75
N GLY A 313 2.14 40.73 14.49
CA GLY A 313 1.59 41.47 13.37
C GLY A 313 0.07 41.27 13.18
N PHE A 314 -0.44 40.07 13.44
CA PHE A 314 -1.88 39.80 13.45
C PHE A 314 -2.58 40.44 14.64
N ALA A 315 -1.97 40.40 15.83
CA ALA A 315 -2.49 41.03 17.03
C ALA A 315 -2.61 42.56 16.84
N ASP A 316 -1.59 43.20 16.28
CA ASP A 316 -1.58 44.63 15.97
C ASP A 316 -2.67 45.00 14.96
N LEU A 317 -2.87 44.17 13.92
CA LEU A 317 -3.92 44.38 12.92
C LEU A 317 -5.32 44.31 13.55
N ILE A 318 -5.54 43.35 14.45
CA ILE A 318 -6.80 43.18 15.17
C ILE A 318 -7.01 44.34 16.16
N GLY A 319 -5.95 44.79 16.84
CA GLY A 319 -5.97 45.97 17.71
C GLY A 319 -6.36 47.23 16.94
N LEU A 320 -5.73 47.49 15.79
CA LEU A 320 -6.06 48.61 14.92
C LEU A 320 -7.51 48.56 14.43
N ALA A 321 -8.01 47.36 14.08
CA ALA A 321 -9.40 47.16 13.69
C ALA A 321 -10.36 47.40 14.86
N GLY A 322 -10.03 46.89 16.05
CA GLY A 322 -10.79 47.10 17.29
C GLY A 322 -10.86 48.59 17.66
N ASP A 323 -9.76 49.31 17.56
CA ASP A 323 -9.68 50.75 17.82
C ASP A 323 -10.44 51.58 16.77
N ALA A 324 -10.44 51.16 15.50
CA ALA A 324 -11.21 51.80 14.44
C ALA A 324 -12.72 51.62 14.67
N VAL A 325 -13.14 50.41 15.02
CA VAL A 325 -14.53 50.11 15.37
C VAL A 325 -14.95 50.85 16.63
N GLY A 326 -14.10 50.86 17.68
CA GLY A 326 -14.34 51.60 18.92
C GLY A 326 -14.55 53.10 18.68
N ARG A 327 -13.69 53.73 17.87
CA ARG A 327 -13.85 55.16 17.49
C ARG A 327 -15.12 55.42 16.68
N GLY A 328 -15.49 54.50 15.77
CA GLY A 328 -16.74 54.57 15.01
C GLY A 328 -17.97 54.49 15.91
N MET A 329 -17.98 53.59 16.90
CA MET A 329 -19.07 53.43 17.86
C MET A 329 -19.26 54.65 18.78
N VAL A 330 -18.16 55.30 19.18
CA VAL A 330 -18.20 56.57 19.94
C VAL A 330 -18.83 57.68 19.11
N SER A 331 -18.50 57.77 17.81
CA SER A 331 -19.06 58.79 16.92
C SER A 331 -20.58 58.64 16.67
N LEU A 332 -21.12 57.43 16.86
CA LEU A 332 -22.54 57.09 16.72
C LEU A 332 -23.33 57.23 18.04
N GLY A 333 -22.68 57.59 19.14
CA GLY A 333 -23.33 57.79 20.43
C GLY A 333 -23.86 56.50 21.09
N MET A 334 -23.24 55.35 20.82
CA MET A 334 -23.65 54.07 21.41
C MET A 334 -23.42 54.00 22.93
N ASN A 335 -24.22 53.16 23.61
CA ASN A 335 -24.11 52.93 25.04
C ASN A 335 -22.73 52.34 25.42
N PRO A 336 -22.04 52.88 26.45
CA PRO A 336 -20.74 52.41 26.92
C PRO A 336 -20.64 50.89 27.16
N ILE A 337 -21.73 50.25 27.60
CA ILE A 337 -21.78 48.80 27.88
C ILE A 337 -21.68 47.97 26.58
N ILE A 338 -22.30 48.45 25.50
CA ILE A 338 -22.25 47.74 24.20
C ILE A 338 -20.88 47.93 23.56
N GLN A 339 -20.27 49.08 23.77
CA GLN A 339 -18.91 49.36 23.31
C GLN A 339 -17.89 48.44 23.98
N SER A 340 -17.92 48.32 25.31
CA SER A 340 -17.00 47.42 26.03
C SER A 340 -17.27 45.94 25.69
N ALA A 341 -18.53 45.55 25.53
CA ALA A 341 -18.86 44.18 25.12
C ALA A 341 -18.29 43.79 23.75
N ILE A 342 -18.26 44.72 22.80
CA ILE A 342 -17.74 44.47 21.45
C ILE A 342 -16.21 44.60 21.43
N VAL A 343 -15.65 45.69 21.94
CA VAL A 343 -14.20 45.93 21.88
C VAL A 343 -13.45 45.02 22.86
N ASP A 344 -13.81 45.03 24.14
CA ASP A 344 -13.12 44.26 25.18
C ASP A 344 -13.57 42.80 25.23
N GLY A 345 -14.80 42.50 24.77
CA GLY A 345 -15.32 41.13 24.72
C GLY A 345 -15.01 40.40 23.42
N LEU A 346 -15.53 40.91 22.30
CA LEU A 346 -15.41 40.23 21.00
C LEU A 346 -14.01 40.38 20.40
N PHE A 347 -13.47 41.59 20.29
CA PHE A 347 -12.15 41.79 19.65
C PHE A 347 -11.01 41.22 20.49
N SER A 348 -11.04 41.37 21.80
CA SER A 348 -10.05 40.73 22.69
C SER A 348 -10.16 39.21 22.67
N GLY A 349 -11.38 38.66 22.76
CA GLY A 349 -11.60 37.21 22.76
C GLY A 349 -11.25 36.54 21.43
N VAL A 350 -11.69 37.11 20.31
CA VAL A 350 -11.34 36.62 18.97
C VAL A 350 -9.87 36.88 18.67
N GLY A 351 -9.32 38.02 19.11
CA GLY A 351 -7.91 38.37 18.97
C GLY A 351 -7.02 37.30 19.58
N ALA A 352 -7.30 36.89 20.82
CA ALA A 352 -6.54 35.83 21.49
C ALA A 352 -6.56 34.50 20.73
N VAL A 353 -7.67 34.14 20.07
CA VAL A 353 -7.75 32.88 19.28
C VAL A 353 -7.02 33.02 17.93
N VAL A 354 -7.19 34.15 17.25
CA VAL A 354 -6.61 34.39 15.93
C VAL A 354 -5.09 34.58 16.01
N GLU A 355 -4.59 35.08 17.14
CA GLU A 355 -3.15 35.20 17.41
C GLU A 355 -2.41 33.84 17.32
N PHE A 356 -3.05 32.73 17.67
CA PHE A 356 -2.43 31.41 17.56
C PHE A 356 -2.40 30.84 16.14
N LEU A 357 -3.23 31.35 15.22
CA LEU A 357 -3.38 30.80 13.88
C LEU A 357 -2.07 30.89 13.05
N PRO A 358 -1.35 32.02 13.00
CA PRO A 358 -0.09 32.13 12.27
C PRO A 358 0.99 31.14 12.75
N MET A 359 1.13 30.97 14.07
CA MET A 359 2.10 30.03 14.65
C MET A 359 1.80 28.59 14.20
N ILE A 360 0.53 28.20 14.23
CA ILE A 360 0.07 26.90 13.76
C ILE A 360 0.36 26.75 12.26
N LEU A 361 0.06 27.74 11.43
CA LEU A 361 0.33 27.69 9.99
C LEU A 361 1.81 27.51 9.67
N VAL A 362 2.70 28.21 10.38
CA VAL A 362 4.16 28.04 10.23
C VAL A 362 4.58 26.62 10.62
N LEU A 363 4.08 26.10 11.74
CA LEU A 363 4.37 24.74 12.18
C LEU A 363 3.94 23.70 11.12
N PHE A 364 2.71 23.80 10.62
CA PHE A 364 2.20 22.88 9.59
C PHE A 364 2.95 23.01 8.27
N PHE A 365 3.35 24.22 7.88
CA PHE A 365 4.18 24.44 6.69
C PHE A 365 5.54 23.76 6.81
N LEU A 366 6.23 23.90 7.94
CA LEU A 366 7.51 23.25 8.19
C LEU A 366 7.38 21.72 8.26
N LEU A 367 6.31 21.21 8.87
CA LEU A 367 6.01 19.77 8.89
C LEU A 367 5.72 19.22 7.48
N SER A 368 5.01 19.98 6.64
CA SER A 368 4.76 19.60 5.24
C SER A 368 6.06 19.50 4.44
N ILE A 369 6.99 20.44 4.59
CA ILE A 369 8.32 20.36 3.95
C ILE A 369 9.06 19.10 4.41
N LEU A 370 8.97 18.77 5.70
CA LEU A 370 9.61 17.58 6.24
C LEU A 370 8.97 16.28 5.71
N GLU A 371 7.66 16.28 5.48
CA GLU A 371 6.93 15.18 4.85
C GLU A 371 7.34 15.02 3.37
N ASP A 372 7.34 16.11 2.60
CA ASP A 372 7.71 16.12 1.18
C ASP A 372 9.17 15.71 0.94
N SER A 373 10.07 15.97 1.91
CA SER A 373 11.46 15.51 1.86
C SER A 373 11.65 13.99 1.98
N GLY A 374 10.58 13.26 2.31
CA GLY A 374 10.62 11.81 2.56
C GLY A 374 11.28 11.42 3.88
N TYR A 375 11.65 12.40 4.73
CA TYR A 375 12.25 12.15 6.03
C TYR A 375 11.28 11.44 6.99
N MET A 376 9.98 11.71 6.90
CA MET A 376 8.98 11.07 7.76
C MET A 376 8.95 9.54 7.62
N ALA A 377 9.11 9.02 6.39
CA ALA A 377 9.20 7.58 6.16
C ALA A 377 10.43 6.96 6.83
N ARG A 378 11.54 7.71 6.86
CA ARG A 378 12.82 7.29 7.46
C ARG A 378 12.76 7.32 8.98
N VAL A 379 12.16 8.36 9.56
CA VAL A 379 11.92 8.47 11.01
C VAL A 379 11.00 7.37 11.50
N ALA A 380 9.93 7.06 10.76
CA ALA A 380 9.03 5.97 11.11
C ALA A 380 9.79 4.65 11.27
N PHE A 381 10.73 4.34 10.38
CA PHE A 381 11.58 3.15 10.50
C PHE A 381 12.47 3.16 11.76
N ILE A 382 13.09 4.29 12.09
CA ILE A 382 13.92 4.42 13.31
C ILE A 382 13.06 4.24 14.57
N MET A 383 11.88 4.87 14.59
CA MET A 383 10.97 4.90 15.74
C MET A 383 10.21 3.61 15.93
N ASP A 384 10.16 2.75 14.91
CA ASP A 384 9.48 1.46 14.96
C ASP A 384 9.96 0.60 16.11
N ARG A 385 11.28 0.55 16.36
CA ARG A 385 11.82 -0.24 17.48
C ARG A 385 11.33 0.25 18.84
N LEU A 386 11.19 1.56 19.04
CA LEU A 386 10.73 2.14 20.30
C LEU A 386 9.22 1.98 20.46
N LEU A 387 8.45 2.30 19.42
CA LEU A 387 6.99 2.26 19.45
C LEU A 387 6.43 0.83 19.53
N ARG A 388 7.15 -0.16 18.98
CA ARG A 388 6.77 -1.57 19.07
C ARG A 388 6.72 -2.08 20.52
N HIS A 389 7.48 -1.48 21.44
CA HIS A 389 7.38 -1.80 22.89
C HIS A 389 6.03 -1.40 23.50
N ILE A 390 5.38 -0.38 22.92
CA ILE A 390 4.07 0.14 23.34
C ILE A 390 2.95 -0.49 22.47
N GLY A 391 3.32 -1.37 21.52
CA GLY A 391 2.39 -2.03 20.62
C GLY A 391 1.90 -1.15 19.46
N LEU A 392 2.68 -0.14 19.08
CA LEU A 392 2.46 0.73 17.91
C LEU A 392 3.47 0.45 16.80
N SER A 393 3.06 0.64 15.55
CA SER A 393 4.00 0.70 14.42
C SER A 393 4.76 2.03 14.38
N GLY A 394 5.95 2.02 13.79
CA GLY A 394 6.76 3.21 13.57
C GLY A 394 6.02 4.34 12.83
N SER A 395 5.04 3.98 11.99
CA SER A 395 4.21 4.94 11.25
C SER A 395 3.33 5.83 12.15
N SER A 396 3.01 5.39 13.37
CA SER A 396 2.25 6.15 14.36
C SER A 396 2.96 7.42 14.86
N ILE A 397 4.27 7.55 14.65
CA ILE A 397 5.01 8.74 15.10
C ILE A 397 4.52 10.00 14.39
N VAL A 398 4.11 9.91 13.12
CA VAL A 398 3.72 11.06 12.31
C VAL A 398 2.49 11.74 12.93
N PRO A 399 1.34 11.04 13.16
CA PRO A 399 0.21 11.63 13.88
C PRO A 399 0.53 12.10 15.31
N LEU A 400 1.41 11.40 16.04
CA LEU A 400 1.79 11.81 17.41
C LEU A 400 2.54 13.15 17.41
N LEU A 401 3.44 13.37 16.45
CA LEU A 401 4.16 14.64 16.29
C LEU A 401 3.22 15.78 15.90
N LEU A 402 2.32 15.53 14.96
CA LEU A 402 1.23 16.46 14.61
C LEU A 402 0.40 16.85 15.84
N GLY A 403 0.26 15.92 16.80
CA GLY A 403 -0.48 16.11 18.05
C GLY A 403 0.09 17.19 18.98
N PHE A 404 1.40 17.46 18.91
CA PHE A 404 2.04 18.59 19.62
C PHE A 404 1.64 19.94 19.03
N GLY A 405 1.35 19.99 17.73
CA GLY A 405 0.85 21.21 17.07
C GLY A 405 -0.64 21.41 17.33
N CYS A 406 -1.46 20.48 16.84
CA CYS A 406 -2.91 20.53 17.04
C CYS A 406 -3.51 19.12 17.02
N SER A 407 -4.34 18.81 18.03
CA SER A 407 -4.94 17.47 18.16
C SER A 407 -5.94 17.13 17.05
N VAL A 408 -6.65 18.11 16.48
CA VAL A 408 -7.65 17.87 15.42
C VAL A 408 -7.03 17.28 14.14
N PRO A 409 -6.09 17.96 13.46
CA PRO A 409 -5.42 17.41 12.28
C PRO A 409 -4.59 16.17 12.59
N ALA A 410 -4.02 16.06 13.81
CA ALA A 410 -3.33 14.85 14.25
C ALA A 410 -4.24 13.62 14.27
N VAL A 411 -5.45 13.77 14.83
CA VAL A 411 -6.44 12.68 14.83
C VAL A 411 -6.85 12.34 13.40
N MET A 412 -7.06 13.34 12.54
CA MET A 412 -7.38 13.11 11.13
C MET A 412 -6.25 12.37 10.40
N ALA A 413 -4.99 12.66 10.71
CA ALA A 413 -3.82 12.01 10.11
C ALA A 413 -3.73 10.52 10.47
N THR A 414 -4.29 10.07 11.60
CA THR A 414 -4.27 8.64 11.96
C THR A 414 -4.93 7.74 10.91
N ARG A 415 -5.82 8.26 10.05
CA ARG A 415 -6.46 7.49 8.98
C ARG A 415 -5.48 6.86 7.99
N THR A 416 -4.26 7.39 7.87
CA THR A 416 -3.22 6.87 6.97
C THR A 416 -2.52 5.63 7.51
N LEU A 417 -2.70 5.29 8.80
CA LEU A 417 -2.07 4.12 9.41
C LEU A 417 -2.71 2.83 8.85
N PRO A 418 -1.94 1.79 8.49
CA PRO A 418 -2.48 0.60 7.83
C PRO A 418 -3.33 -0.27 8.77
N SER A 419 -2.96 -0.36 10.06
CA SER A 419 -3.64 -1.23 11.01
C SER A 419 -4.73 -0.50 11.81
N LYS A 420 -5.90 -1.14 12.00
CA LYS A 420 -6.98 -0.58 12.84
C LYS A 420 -6.53 -0.37 14.29
N ARG A 421 -5.70 -1.28 14.82
CA ARG A 421 -5.15 -1.18 16.18
C ARG A 421 -4.30 0.07 16.36
N ASP A 422 -3.39 0.34 15.42
CA ASP A 422 -2.53 1.54 15.49
C ASP A 422 -3.37 2.81 15.40
N ARG A 423 -4.40 2.85 14.55
CA ARG A 423 -5.32 4.01 14.45
C ARG A 423 -5.95 4.37 15.78
N TYR A 424 -6.56 3.40 16.45
CA TYR A 424 -7.26 3.65 17.71
C TYR A 424 -6.30 4.03 18.83
N LEU A 425 -5.19 3.30 18.95
CA LEU A 425 -4.24 3.54 20.04
C LEU A 425 -3.52 4.89 19.86
N THR A 426 -3.15 5.24 18.63
CA THR A 426 -2.58 6.55 18.30
C THR A 426 -3.58 7.69 18.57
N THR A 427 -4.85 7.51 18.18
CA THR A 427 -5.92 8.48 18.47
C THR A 427 -6.09 8.72 19.97
N LEU A 428 -5.98 7.67 20.78
CA LEU A 428 -6.12 7.74 22.23
C LEU A 428 -4.92 8.41 22.92
N LEU A 429 -3.74 8.36 22.29
CA LEU A 429 -2.51 8.97 22.79
C LEU A 429 -2.36 10.45 22.41
N ILE A 430 -2.91 10.90 21.27
CA ILE A 430 -2.82 12.29 20.81
C ILE A 430 -3.29 13.33 21.86
N PRO A 431 -4.37 13.11 22.64
CA PRO A 431 -4.79 14.02 23.69
C PRO A 431 -3.71 14.27 24.76
N PHE A 432 -2.83 13.30 25.03
CA PHE A 432 -1.74 13.41 25.99
C PHE A 432 -0.53 14.19 25.46
N MET A 433 -0.51 14.53 24.17
CA MET A 433 0.49 15.43 23.61
C MET A 433 0.17 16.87 24.00
N SER A 434 1.17 17.56 24.57
CA SER A 434 1.08 18.97 24.96
C SER A 434 1.01 19.84 23.71
N CYS A 435 -0.04 20.65 23.63
CA CYS A 435 -0.23 21.71 22.63
C CYS A 435 -0.22 23.05 23.38
N SER A 436 0.22 24.15 22.75
CA SER A 436 0.23 25.49 23.37
C SER A 436 -1.14 25.94 23.90
N ALA A 437 -2.24 25.41 23.35
CA ALA A 437 -3.59 25.67 23.84
C ALA A 437 -4.03 24.79 25.03
N LYS A 438 -3.20 23.81 25.44
CA LYS A 438 -3.46 22.87 26.55
C LYS A 438 -2.56 23.09 27.76
N VAL A 439 -1.52 23.92 27.62
CA VAL A 439 -0.64 24.38 28.70
C VAL A 439 -1.20 25.70 29.21
#